data_AF-A0A953UZE4-F1
#
_entry.id   AF-A0A953UZE4-F1
#
_cell.length_a   1.000
_cell.length_b   1.000
_cell.length_c   1.000
_cell.angle_alpha   90.00
_cell.angle_beta   90.00
_cell.angle_gamma   90.00
#
_symmetry.space_group_name_H-M   'P 1'
#
loop_
_entity.id
_entity.type
_entity.pdbx_description
1 polymer ?
#
loop_
_entity_poly.entity_id
_entity_poly.type
_entity_poly.pdbx_seq_one_letter_code
_entity_poly.pdbx_strand_id
1 'polypeptide(L)'
;MSSMQEHRFRQRLEQEFRMRREKNPRYSLRSFARFLGADHSVISQILRAIRRTPPSQIRKWGRKLKMSPEEAAAYIAAEHLPDAAETSRLEQLRHWTAEGLSLATTPVHWQILRLSRMPGFHADCRWLAKKINVSVDEVNLALARLLRLRLLQVGASGRWKDLTGARNEREFRKLALVRIREKAAEATVDSRE
;
A
#
# COMPACT_ATOMS: atom_id res chain seq x y z
N MET A 1 1.88 7.92 -33.48
CA MET A 1 1.63 9.03 -32.54
C MET A 1 2.33 8.68 -31.24
N SER A 2 3.53 9.19 -31.02
CA SER A 2 4.37 8.79 -29.88
C SER A 2 3.70 9.20 -28.58
N SER A 3 3.55 8.20 -27.72
CA SER A 3 3.08 8.27 -26.35
C SER A 3 3.67 9.47 -25.61
N MET A 4 2.81 10.38 -25.17
CA MET A 4 3.08 11.31 -24.08
C MET A 4 3.15 10.47 -22.79
N GLN A 5 4.21 9.66 -22.69
CA GLN A 5 4.49 8.83 -21.52
C GLN A 5 4.53 9.74 -20.29
N GLU A 6 3.95 9.27 -19.19
CA GLU A 6 3.91 9.85 -17.84
C GLU A 6 5.32 10.12 -17.29
N HIS A 7 6.03 11.06 -17.89
CA HIS A 7 7.40 11.36 -17.50
C HIS A 7 7.36 12.24 -16.26
N ARG A 8 7.87 11.71 -15.14
CA ARG A 8 8.05 12.49 -13.91
C ARG A 8 9.08 13.57 -14.16
N PHE A 9 8.99 14.69 -13.43
CA PHE A 9 9.88 15.83 -13.67
C PHE A 9 11.36 15.46 -13.45
N ARG A 10 11.62 14.46 -12.60
CA ARG A 10 12.94 13.84 -12.42
C ARG A 10 13.57 13.40 -13.74
N GLN A 11 12.84 12.70 -14.60
CA GLN A 11 13.37 12.20 -15.88
C GLN A 11 13.75 13.34 -16.81
N ARG A 12 12.97 14.43 -16.80
CA ARG A 12 13.29 15.64 -17.56
C ARG A 12 14.56 16.33 -17.04
N LEU A 13 14.80 16.33 -15.73
CA LEU A 13 16.05 16.79 -15.14
C LEU A 13 17.25 15.88 -15.49
N GLU A 14 17.07 14.56 -15.46
CA GLU A 14 18.09 13.59 -15.87
C GLU A 14 18.48 13.79 -17.35
N GLN A 15 17.48 13.97 -18.22
CA GLN A 15 17.70 14.23 -19.64
C GLN A 15 18.45 15.55 -19.86
N GLU A 16 18.03 16.63 -19.18
CA GLU A 16 18.76 17.91 -19.28
C GLU A 16 20.21 17.78 -18.84
N PHE A 17 20.43 17.14 -17.69
CA PHE A 17 21.75 16.97 -17.14
C PHE A 17 22.65 16.16 -18.08
N ARG A 18 22.11 15.08 -18.66
CA ARG A 18 22.80 14.25 -19.65
C ARG A 18 23.18 15.06 -20.89
N MET A 19 22.24 15.80 -21.49
CA MET A 19 22.51 16.63 -22.67
C MET A 19 23.61 17.67 -22.42
N ARG A 20 23.69 18.25 -21.22
CA ARG A 20 24.75 19.20 -20.86
C ARG A 20 26.10 18.52 -20.66
N ARG A 21 26.11 17.32 -20.08
CA ARG A 21 27.32 16.50 -19.92
C ARG A 21 27.86 16.01 -21.26
N GLU A 22 26.99 15.69 -22.22
CA GLU A 22 27.41 15.32 -23.58
C GLU A 22 28.15 16.48 -24.26
N LYS A 23 27.66 17.72 -24.10
CA LYS A 23 28.32 18.93 -24.63
C LYS A 23 29.60 19.31 -23.88
N ASN A 24 29.66 19.02 -22.58
CA ASN A 24 30.81 19.28 -21.74
C ASN A 24 30.98 18.13 -20.73
N PRO A 25 31.88 17.18 -20.98
CA PRO A 25 32.10 16.04 -20.08
C PRO A 25 32.47 16.42 -18.64
N ARG A 26 33.05 17.62 -18.44
CA ARG A 26 33.39 18.18 -17.11
C ARG A 26 32.19 18.83 -16.40
N TYR A 27 31.01 18.86 -17.03
CA TYR A 27 29.81 19.45 -16.44
C TYR A 27 29.35 18.63 -15.23
N SER A 28 29.54 19.18 -14.04
CA SER A 28 29.26 18.48 -12.79
C SER A 28 27.81 18.65 -12.33
N LEU A 29 27.37 17.77 -11.42
CA LEU A 29 26.07 17.91 -10.76
C LEU A 29 25.94 19.24 -9.99
N ARG A 30 27.06 19.74 -9.41
CA ARG A 30 27.10 21.05 -8.75
C ARG A 30 26.86 22.18 -9.74
N SER A 31 27.43 22.09 -10.93
CA SER A 31 27.21 23.06 -12.02
C SER A 31 25.76 23.07 -12.47
N PHE A 32 25.13 21.89 -12.55
CA PHE A 32 23.71 21.76 -12.87
C PHE A 32 22.80 22.34 -11.79
N ALA A 33 23.08 22.04 -10.51
CA ALA A 33 22.34 22.61 -9.38
C ALA A 33 22.46 24.14 -9.34
N ARG A 34 23.67 24.68 -9.58
CA ARG A 34 23.89 26.13 -9.69
C ARG A 34 23.07 26.74 -10.82
N PHE A 35 23.01 26.09 -11.98
CA PHE A 35 22.17 26.52 -13.09
C PHE A 35 20.68 26.59 -12.67
N LEU A 36 20.16 25.55 -12.03
CA LEU A 36 18.78 25.52 -11.50
C LEU A 36 18.56 26.51 -10.35
N GLY A 37 19.63 26.93 -9.66
CA GLY A 37 19.57 27.79 -8.47
C GLY A 37 19.04 27.03 -7.27
N ALA A 38 19.53 25.80 -7.08
CA ALA A 38 19.19 24.89 -6.00
C ALA A 38 20.48 24.32 -5.38
N ASP A 39 20.37 23.79 -4.16
CA ASP A 39 21.48 23.07 -3.55
C ASP A 39 21.72 21.72 -4.23
N HIS A 40 23.00 21.36 -4.38
CA HIS A 40 23.42 20.13 -5.05
C HIS A 40 22.94 18.84 -4.35
N SER A 41 22.81 18.84 -3.02
CA SER A 41 22.27 17.72 -2.25
C SER A 41 20.80 17.50 -2.60
N VAL A 42 20.02 18.59 -2.73
CA VAL A 42 18.60 18.51 -3.13
C VAL A 42 18.46 17.91 -4.53
N ILE A 43 19.25 18.38 -5.51
CA ILE A 43 19.21 17.81 -6.86
C ILE A 43 19.65 16.34 -6.85
N SER A 44 20.69 15.99 -6.11
CA SER A 44 21.14 14.61 -5.96
C SER A 44 20.03 13.71 -5.40
N GLN A 45 19.35 14.13 -4.33
CA GLN A 45 18.23 13.40 -3.74
C GLN A 45 17.07 13.22 -4.73
N ILE A 46 16.76 14.25 -5.52
CA ILE A 46 15.71 14.19 -6.54
C ILE A 46 16.07 13.20 -7.65
N LEU A 47 17.28 13.29 -8.20
CA LEU A 47 17.73 12.39 -9.27
C LEU A 47 17.78 10.92 -8.79
N ARG A 48 18.16 10.68 -7.53
CA ARG A 48 18.14 9.36 -6.88
C ARG A 48 16.75 8.87 -6.47
N ALA A 49 15.68 9.60 -6.79
CA ALA A 49 14.30 9.31 -6.39
C ALA A 49 14.08 9.20 -4.86
N ILE A 50 14.99 9.76 -4.06
CA ILE A 50 14.84 9.85 -2.59
C ILE A 50 13.80 10.90 -2.23
N ARG A 51 13.69 11.97 -3.03
CA ARG A 51 12.78 13.10 -2.80
C ARG A 51 12.03 13.48 -4.08
N ARG A 52 10.72 13.71 -3.99
CA ARG A 52 9.93 14.28 -5.10
C ARG A 52 10.21 15.78 -5.28
N THR A 53 10.05 16.28 -6.50
CA THR A 53 10.25 17.71 -6.77
C THR A 53 9.01 18.51 -6.34
N PRO A 54 9.12 19.50 -5.45
CA PRO A 54 7.97 20.32 -5.07
C PRO A 54 7.38 21.07 -6.28
N PRO A 55 6.04 21.21 -6.40
CA PRO A 55 5.41 21.91 -7.53
C PRO A 55 5.91 23.33 -7.77
N SER A 56 6.26 24.05 -6.70
CA SER A 56 6.86 25.40 -6.78
C SER A 56 8.23 25.39 -7.47
N GLN A 57 9.04 24.35 -7.24
CA GLN A 57 10.33 24.19 -7.89
C GLN A 57 10.19 23.76 -9.35
N ILE A 58 9.18 22.94 -9.69
CA ILE A 58 8.89 22.58 -11.09
C ILE A 58 8.62 23.83 -11.91
N ARG A 59 7.78 24.76 -11.41
CA ARG A 59 7.55 26.05 -12.09
C ARG A 59 8.83 26.88 -12.22
N LYS A 60 9.62 26.98 -11.16
CA LYS A 60 10.87 27.79 -11.15
C LYS A 60 11.91 27.23 -12.10
N TRP A 61 12.16 25.93 -12.04
CA TRP A 61 13.15 25.25 -12.86
C TRP A 61 12.67 25.09 -14.30
N GLY A 62 11.37 24.86 -14.52
CA GLY A 62 10.79 24.80 -15.87
C GLY A 62 11.05 26.05 -16.69
N ARG A 63 10.90 27.25 -16.09
CA ARG A 63 11.27 28.51 -16.75
C ARG A 63 12.75 28.56 -17.16
N LYS A 64 13.66 28.10 -16.29
CA LYS A 64 15.10 28.03 -16.60
C LYS A 64 15.41 27.02 -17.71
N LEU A 65 14.64 25.94 -17.75
CA LEU A 65 14.70 24.90 -18.78
C LEU A 65 13.95 25.27 -20.06
N LYS A 66 13.43 26.52 -20.15
CA LYS A 66 12.68 27.06 -21.29
C LYS A 66 11.40 26.27 -21.61
N MET A 67 10.75 25.71 -20.60
CA MET A 67 9.44 25.06 -20.74
C MET A 67 8.33 26.09 -20.86
N SER A 68 7.27 25.73 -21.57
CA SER A 68 6.03 26.50 -21.53
C SER A 68 5.31 26.34 -20.18
N PRO A 69 4.41 27.28 -19.81
CA PRO A 69 3.56 27.12 -18.64
C PRO A 69 2.74 25.81 -18.66
N GLU A 70 2.25 25.42 -19.84
CA GLU A 70 1.44 24.21 -20.06
C GLU A 70 2.27 22.95 -19.82
N GLU A 71 3.51 22.91 -20.34
CA GLU A 71 4.43 21.79 -20.12
C GLU A 71 4.79 21.65 -18.63
N ALA A 72 5.07 22.78 -17.95
CA ALA A 72 5.31 22.77 -16.51
C ALA A 72 4.07 22.32 -15.70
N ALA A 73 2.87 22.72 -16.12
CA ALA A 73 1.62 22.28 -15.50
C ALA A 73 1.40 20.78 -15.66
N ALA A 74 1.72 20.20 -16.83
CA ALA A 74 1.63 18.77 -17.06
C ALA A 74 2.55 17.97 -16.11
N TYR A 75 3.79 18.42 -15.90
CA TYR A 75 4.68 17.77 -14.92
C TYR A 75 4.15 17.90 -13.48
N ILE A 76 3.57 19.04 -13.12
CA ILE A 76 2.97 19.22 -11.79
C ILE A 76 1.81 18.26 -11.60
N ALA A 77 0.92 18.13 -12.58
CA ALA A 77 -0.19 17.19 -12.52
C ALA A 77 0.32 15.74 -12.41
N ALA A 78 1.31 15.37 -13.22
CA ALA A 78 1.95 14.07 -13.16
C ALA A 78 2.56 13.76 -11.79
N GLU A 79 3.19 14.74 -11.12
CA GLU A 79 3.79 14.55 -9.79
C GLU A 79 2.76 14.31 -8.66
N HIS A 80 1.51 14.77 -8.84
CA HIS A 80 0.42 14.52 -7.90
C HIS A 80 -0.23 13.16 -8.09
N LEU A 81 -0.12 12.56 -9.29
CA LEU A 81 -0.60 11.20 -9.48
C LEU A 81 0.24 10.25 -8.60
N PRO A 82 -0.38 9.35 -7.84
CA PRO A 82 0.36 8.27 -7.19
C PRO A 82 1.07 7.48 -8.30
N ASP A 83 2.31 7.08 -8.04
CA ASP A 83 2.96 6.11 -8.92
C ASP A 83 2.36 4.72 -8.66
N ALA A 84 2.74 3.71 -9.45
CA ALA A 84 2.23 2.35 -9.28
C ALA A 84 2.47 1.83 -7.86
N ALA A 85 3.65 2.09 -7.29
CA ALA A 85 3.99 1.66 -5.93
C ALA A 85 3.16 2.36 -4.84
N GLU A 86 2.92 3.67 -4.99
CA GLU A 86 2.05 4.43 -4.09
C GLU A 86 0.59 3.95 -4.20
N THR A 87 0.13 3.68 -5.41
CA THR A 87 -1.22 3.16 -5.67
C THR A 87 -1.41 1.81 -4.98
N SER A 88 -0.49 0.86 -5.20
CA SER A 88 -0.53 -0.44 -4.52
C SER A 88 -0.47 -0.30 -3.00
N ARG A 89 0.35 0.62 -2.46
CA ARG A 89 0.40 0.86 -1.01
C ARG A 89 -0.92 1.40 -0.46
N LEU A 90 -1.56 2.33 -1.16
CA LEU A 90 -2.87 2.88 -0.78
C LEU A 90 -3.96 1.81 -0.82
N GLU A 91 -3.95 0.94 -1.83
CA GLU A 91 -4.86 -0.20 -1.94
C GLU A 91 -4.66 -1.20 -0.80
N GLN A 92 -3.42 -1.56 -0.48
CA GLN A 92 -3.09 -2.42 0.66
C GLN A 92 -3.56 -1.80 1.98
N LEU A 93 -3.35 -0.50 2.20
CA LEU A 93 -3.81 0.19 3.40
C LEU A 93 -5.34 0.17 3.53
N ARG A 94 -6.05 0.44 2.43
CA ARG A 94 -7.52 0.37 2.37
C ARG A 94 -8.01 -1.04 2.67
N HIS A 95 -7.39 -2.04 2.08
CA HIS A 95 -7.71 -3.46 2.31
C HIS A 95 -7.59 -3.82 3.79
N TRP A 96 -6.45 -3.57 4.43
CA TRP A 96 -6.25 -3.90 5.84
C TRP A 96 -7.12 -3.09 6.81
N THR A 97 -7.46 -1.85 6.43
CA THR A 97 -8.40 -1.03 7.20
C THR A 97 -9.82 -1.59 7.15
N ALA A 98 -10.29 -2.01 5.97
CA ALA A 98 -11.59 -2.66 5.80
C ALA A 98 -11.67 -3.98 6.58
N GLU A 99 -10.59 -4.75 6.57
CA GLU A 99 -10.44 -5.98 7.36
C GLU A 99 -10.58 -5.74 8.87
N GLY A 100 -9.89 -4.72 9.38
CA GLY A 100 -9.99 -4.31 10.79
C GLY A 100 -11.37 -3.83 11.18
N LEU A 101 -12.01 -3.03 10.32
CA LEU A 101 -13.36 -2.55 10.55
C LEU A 101 -14.35 -3.72 10.64
N SER A 102 -14.30 -4.67 9.69
CA SER A 102 -15.19 -5.82 9.70
C SER A 102 -15.07 -6.64 10.99
N LEU A 103 -13.85 -6.87 11.49
CA LEU A 103 -13.63 -7.58 12.75
C LEU A 103 -14.10 -6.82 13.99
N ALA A 104 -14.07 -5.49 13.94
CA ALA A 104 -14.51 -4.65 15.04
C ALA A 104 -16.03 -4.53 15.13
N THR A 105 -16.73 -4.59 13.99
CA THR A 105 -18.17 -4.33 13.90
C THR A 105 -19.02 -5.60 13.75
N THR A 106 -18.43 -6.71 13.32
CA THR A 106 -19.18 -7.95 13.01
C THR A 106 -18.91 -9.02 14.07
N PRO A 107 -19.91 -9.48 14.84
CA PRO A 107 -19.71 -10.48 15.90
C PRO A 107 -19.51 -11.90 15.35
N VAL A 108 -19.85 -12.15 14.07
CA VAL A 108 -19.82 -13.47 13.42
C VAL A 108 -18.45 -14.14 13.52
N HIS A 109 -17.35 -13.39 13.37
CA HIS A 109 -16.00 -13.94 13.47
C HIS A 109 -15.73 -14.57 14.84
N TRP A 110 -16.13 -13.87 15.91
CA TRP A 110 -16.00 -14.38 17.28
C TRP A 110 -16.93 -15.56 17.52
N GLN A 111 -18.17 -15.51 17.03
CA GLN A 111 -19.14 -16.59 17.21
C GLN A 111 -18.68 -17.89 16.53
N ILE A 112 -18.09 -17.80 15.33
CA ILE A 112 -17.47 -18.95 14.65
C ILE A 112 -16.37 -19.57 15.52
N LEU A 113 -15.43 -18.74 16.00
CA LEU A 113 -14.33 -19.23 16.85
C LEU A 113 -14.85 -19.86 18.14
N ARG A 114 -15.81 -19.22 18.81
CA ARG A 114 -16.44 -19.74 20.03
C ARG A 114 -17.09 -21.10 19.78
N LEU A 115 -17.88 -21.23 18.70
CA LEU A 115 -18.54 -22.49 18.35
C LEU A 115 -17.52 -23.58 17.99
N SER A 116 -16.40 -23.25 17.35
CA SER A 116 -15.36 -24.23 16.98
C SER A 116 -14.71 -24.94 18.18
N ARG A 117 -14.84 -24.37 19.38
CA ARG A 117 -14.31 -24.91 20.64
C ARG A 117 -15.35 -25.71 21.43
N MET A 118 -16.61 -25.67 21.04
CA MET A 118 -17.69 -26.31 21.79
C MET A 118 -17.84 -27.79 21.43
N PRO A 119 -18.24 -28.65 22.39
CA PRO A 119 -18.65 -30.01 22.07
C PRO A 119 -19.79 -30.02 21.04
N GLY A 120 -19.75 -30.97 20.10
CA GLY A 120 -20.75 -31.06 19.03
C GLY A 120 -20.58 -30.01 17.92
N PHE A 121 -19.40 -29.40 17.82
CA PHE A 121 -19.05 -28.54 16.69
C PHE A 121 -19.04 -29.33 15.37
N HIS A 122 -19.69 -28.77 14.34
CA HIS A 122 -19.65 -29.28 12.98
C HIS A 122 -18.96 -28.25 12.08
N ALA A 123 -17.88 -28.67 11.42
CA ALA A 123 -17.09 -27.85 10.51
C ALA A 123 -17.81 -27.61 9.16
N ASP A 124 -19.01 -27.05 9.22
CA ASP A 124 -19.90 -26.85 8.08
C ASP A 124 -20.51 -25.43 8.11
N CYS A 125 -20.42 -24.72 6.97
CA CYS A 125 -20.87 -23.33 6.88
C CYS A 125 -22.39 -23.18 7.01
N ARG A 126 -23.19 -24.16 6.55
CA ARG A 126 -24.66 -24.12 6.66
C ARG A 126 -25.10 -24.34 8.09
N TRP A 127 -24.43 -25.24 8.80
CA TRP A 127 -24.63 -25.46 10.24
C TRP A 127 -24.31 -24.21 11.05
N LEU A 128 -23.17 -23.56 10.76
CA LEU A 128 -22.78 -22.30 11.40
C LEU A 128 -23.79 -21.19 11.13
N ALA A 129 -24.22 -21.01 9.88
CA ALA A 129 -25.20 -20.00 9.49
C ALA A 129 -26.50 -20.15 10.28
N LYS A 130 -27.02 -21.39 10.38
CA LYS A 130 -28.21 -21.69 11.18
C LYS A 130 -28.01 -21.46 12.69
N LYS A 131 -26.84 -21.82 13.23
CA LYS A 131 -26.54 -21.65 14.67
C LYS A 131 -26.33 -20.19 15.07
N ILE A 132 -25.75 -19.39 14.18
CA ILE A 132 -25.46 -17.98 14.40
C ILE A 132 -26.64 -17.09 14.01
N ASN A 133 -27.55 -17.60 13.17
CA ASN A 133 -28.67 -16.86 12.59
C ASN A 133 -28.23 -15.74 11.64
N VAL A 134 -27.37 -16.11 10.68
CA VAL A 134 -26.84 -15.24 9.61
C VAL A 134 -26.87 -16.02 8.29
N SER A 135 -26.59 -15.33 7.17
CA SER A 135 -26.47 -16.00 5.87
C SER A 135 -25.23 -16.90 5.80
N VAL A 136 -25.27 -17.89 4.90
CA VAL A 136 -24.11 -18.74 4.59
C VAL A 136 -22.96 -17.90 4.02
N ASP A 137 -23.27 -16.84 3.26
CA ASP A 137 -22.29 -15.94 2.69
C ASP A 137 -21.55 -15.12 3.75
N GLU A 138 -22.26 -14.63 4.78
CA GLU A 138 -21.62 -13.98 5.93
C GLU A 138 -20.66 -14.92 6.66
N VAL A 139 -21.03 -16.19 6.83
CA VAL A 139 -20.14 -17.21 7.41
C VAL A 139 -18.93 -17.45 6.53
N ASN A 140 -19.11 -17.60 5.22
CA ASN A 140 -18.02 -17.81 4.27
C ASN A 140 -17.03 -16.64 4.27
N LEU A 141 -17.54 -15.40 4.25
CA LEU A 141 -16.71 -14.20 4.31
C LEU A 141 -15.95 -14.10 5.63
N ALA A 142 -16.62 -14.38 6.75
CA ALA A 142 -16.00 -14.39 8.06
C ALA A 142 -14.92 -15.48 8.18
N LEU A 143 -15.20 -16.68 7.68
CA LEU A 143 -14.26 -17.81 7.68
C LEU A 143 -13.02 -17.51 6.82
N ALA A 144 -13.22 -17.01 5.60
CA ALA A 144 -12.12 -16.63 4.72
C ALA A 144 -11.19 -15.60 5.39
N ARG A 145 -11.77 -14.62 6.10
CA ARG A 145 -11.03 -13.63 6.89
C ARG A 145 -10.25 -14.26 8.05
N LEU A 146 -10.89 -15.12 8.84
CA LEU A 146 -10.26 -15.82 9.96
C LEU A 146 -9.06 -16.67 9.52
N LEU A 147 -9.18 -17.39 8.39
CA LEU A 147 -8.12 -18.20 7.82
C LEU A 147 -6.97 -17.35 7.29
N ARG A 148 -7.27 -16.31 6.49
CA ARG A 148 -6.26 -15.40 5.93
C ARG A 148 -5.46 -14.67 7.00
N LEU A 149 -6.11 -14.26 8.09
CA LEU A 149 -5.46 -13.61 9.24
C LEU A 149 -4.78 -14.61 10.20
N ARG A 150 -4.81 -15.91 9.89
CA ARG A 150 -4.29 -16.98 10.74
C ARG A 150 -4.84 -16.91 12.17
N LEU A 151 -6.12 -16.54 12.31
CA LEU A 151 -6.88 -16.58 13.56
C LEU A 151 -7.57 -17.94 13.74
N LEU A 152 -7.83 -18.62 12.61
CA LEU A 152 -8.27 -20.00 12.54
C LEU A 152 -7.36 -20.77 11.57
N GLN A 153 -7.21 -22.07 11.79
CA GLN A 153 -6.59 -23.00 10.86
C GLN A 153 -7.48 -24.22 10.64
N VAL A 154 -7.50 -24.75 9.41
CA VAL A 154 -8.09 -26.07 9.12
C VAL A 154 -6.94 -27.08 9.03
N GLY A 155 -6.95 -28.09 9.90
CA GLY A 155 -5.98 -29.18 9.87
C GLY A 155 -6.29 -30.20 8.78
N ALA A 156 -5.33 -31.10 8.51
CA ALA A 156 -5.45 -32.14 7.46
C ALA A 156 -6.70 -33.04 7.60
N SER A 157 -7.19 -33.24 8.82
CA SER A 157 -8.41 -34.02 9.10
C SER A 157 -9.71 -33.22 8.98
N GLY A 158 -9.67 -32.01 8.40
CA GLY A 158 -10.81 -31.07 8.37
C GLY A 158 -11.16 -30.42 9.72
N ARG A 159 -10.39 -30.72 10.78
CA ARG A 159 -10.63 -30.14 12.12
C ARG A 159 -10.18 -28.69 12.17
N TRP A 160 -11.05 -27.83 12.70
CA TRP A 160 -10.76 -26.42 12.88
C TRP A 160 -10.01 -26.20 14.18
N LYS A 161 -8.93 -25.41 14.12
CA LYS A 161 -8.11 -25.04 15.27
C LYS A 161 -8.11 -23.53 15.40
N ASP A 162 -8.58 -23.05 16.54
CA ASP A 162 -8.46 -21.66 16.92
C ASP A 162 -7.00 -21.33 17.29
N LEU A 163 -6.46 -20.26 16.71
CA LEU A 163 -5.08 -19.80 16.94
C LEU A 163 -4.99 -18.56 17.84
N THR A 164 -6.12 -18.06 18.32
CA THR A 164 -6.21 -16.84 19.14
C THR A 164 -6.11 -17.13 20.64
N GLY A 165 -6.69 -18.23 21.11
CA GLY A 165 -6.84 -18.50 22.55
C GLY A 165 -7.71 -17.49 23.30
N ALA A 166 -8.38 -16.57 22.61
CA ALA A 166 -9.17 -15.50 23.22
C ALA A 166 -10.32 -16.05 24.06
N ARG A 167 -10.51 -15.60 25.30
CA ARG A 167 -11.58 -16.09 26.19
C ARG A 167 -12.91 -15.38 25.96
N ASN A 168 -12.86 -14.16 25.44
CA ASN A 168 -14.03 -13.34 25.14
C ASN A 168 -13.83 -12.53 23.85
N GLU A 169 -14.90 -11.92 23.38
CA GLU A 169 -14.92 -11.16 22.13
C GLU A 169 -13.96 -9.96 22.15
N ARG A 170 -13.82 -9.28 23.29
CA ARG A 170 -12.93 -8.13 23.42
C ARG A 170 -11.46 -8.54 23.25
N GLU A 171 -11.06 -9.64 23.89
CA GLU A 171 -9.72 -10.23 23.76
C GLU A 171 -9.47 -10.68 22.31
N PHE A 172 -10.46 -11.30 21.68
CA PHE A 172 -10.41 -11.68 20.26
C PHE A 172 -10.16 -10.46 19.36
N ARG A 173 -10.95 -9.39 19.51
CA ARG A 173 -10.81 -8.17 18.69
C ARG A 173 -9.41 -7.56 18.83
N LYS A 174 -8.85 -7.53 20.06
CA LYS A 174 -7.48 -7.04 20.29
C LYS A 174 -6.44 -7.89 19.54
N LEU A 175 -6.52 -9.21 19.64
CA LEU A 175 -5.59 -10.12 18.95
C LEU A 175 -5.74 -10.07 17.44
N ALA A 176 -6.96 -9.93 16.93
CA ALA A 176 -7.24 -9.79 15.50
C ALA A 176 -6.60 -8.52 14.93
N LEU A 177 -6.66 -7.40 15.64
CA LEU A 177 -5.98 -6.16 15.24
C LEU A 177 -4.45 -6.30 15.23
N VAL A 178 -3.87 -7.06 16.16
CA VAL A 178 -2.43 -7.37 16.15
C VAL A 178 -2.08 -8.17 14.89
N ARG A 179 -2.86 -9.21 14.54
CA ARG A 179 -2.63 -10.00 13.32
C ARG A 179 -2.79 -9.22 12.03
N ILE A 180 -3.72 -8.28 11.97
CA ILE A 180 -3.85 -7.37 10.82
C ILE A 180 -2.57 -6.54 10.65
N ARG A 181 -2.03 -5.99 11.74
CA ARG A 181 -0.80 -5.19 11.69
C ARG A 181 0.40 -6.00 11.24
N GLU A 182 0.55 -7.23 11.73
CA GLU A 182 1.60 -8.15 11.30
C GLU A 182 1.48 -8.45 9.80
N LYS A 183 0.29 -8.82 9.33
CA LYS A 183 0.03 -9.11 7.92
C LYS A 183 0.22 -7.89 7.01
N ALA A 184 -0.14 -6.70 7.47
CA ALA A 184 0.10 -5.45 6.75
C ALA A 184 1.60 -5.14 6.63
N ALA A 185 2.38 -5.43 7.68
CA ALA A 185 3.83 -5.26 7.66
C ALA A 185 4.50 -6.24 6.69
N GLU A 186 4.12 -7.53 6.72
CA GLU A 186 4.59 -8.56 5.78
C GLU A 186 4.33 -8.15 4.32
N ALA A 187 3.09 -7.75 4.00
CA ALA A 187 2.72 -7.32 2.65
C ALA A 187 3.47 -6.06 2.16
N THR A 188 3.91 -5.21 3.09
CA THR A 188 4.72 -4.02 2.76
C THR A 188 6.18 -4.41 2.47
N VAL A 189 6.71 -5.44 3.13
CA VAL A 189 8.09 -5.92 2.90
C VAL A 189 8.17 -6.61 1.53
N ASP A 190 7.25 -7.52 1.21
CA ASP A 190 7.22 -8.21 -0.10
C ASP A 190 7.07 -7.24 -1.28
N SER A 191 6.44 -6.07 -1.08
CA SER A 191 6.30 -5.06 -2.15
C SER A 191 7.58 -4.25 -2.43
N ARG A 192 8.64 -4.43 -1.64
CA ARG A 192 9.92 -3.69 -1.76
C ARG A 192 11.05 -4.53 -2.35
N GLU A 193 10.87 -5.85 -2.46
CA GLU A 193 11.81 -6.79 -3.10
C GLU A 193 11.50 -6.95 -4.59
#